data_AF-A0A3M2DLG7-F1
#
_entry.id   AF-A0A3M2DLG7-F1
#
_cell.length_a   1.000
_cell.length_b   1.000
_cell.length_c   1.000
_cell.angle_alpha   90.00
_cell.angle_beta   90.00
_cell.angle_gamma   90.00
#
_symmetry.space_group_name_H-M   'P 1'
#
loop_
_entity.id
_entity.type
_entity.pdbx_description
1 polymer ?
#
loop_
_entity_poly.entity_id
_entity_poly.type
_entity_poly.pdbx_seq_one_letter_code
_entity_poly.pdbx_strand_id
1 'polypeptide(L)'
;MDHPQVVVTAETVERTIATFTALDQAGDKRTMTKLARRLGKDQPALLRFAARLKDDHGDAVGEAAVFYGTLVWAMFETQFGKKLHRLTQANLEAAREVVAAERAKIDGLDARPVHERTAPALVDRQPHVYAKLVELVEEDVREGAMAEETAALIFEPTQVIVEAFDAAMAGRRPGQRLGPVVRETPKVGRNDPCPCGSGKKYKRCCGAA
;
A
#
# COMPACT_ATOMS: atom_id res chain seq x y z
N MET A 1 12.12 -6.06 -14.50
CA MET A 1 12.95 -6.58 -13.40
C MET A 1 11.99 -7.33 -12.51
N ASP A 2 12.31 -8.57 -12.13
CA ASP A 2 11.48 -9.31 -11.17
C ASP A 2 11.77 -8.67 -9.81
N HIS A 3 10.80 -7.91 -9.31
CA HIS A 3 10.94 -7.20 -8.05
C HIS A 3 10.50 -8.16 -6.94
N PRO A 4 11.35 -8.42 -5.93
CA PRO A 4 10.98 -9.32 -4.84
C PRO A 4 9.68 -8.81 -4.19
N GLN A 5 8.76 -9.72 -3.86
CA GLN A 5 7.60 -9.34 -3.08
C GLN A 5 8.07 -8.81 -1.71
N VAL A 6 7.61 -7.61 -1.38
CA VAL A 6 8.01 -6.89 -0.16
C VAL A 6 6.86 -6.96 0.84
N VAL A 7 6.70 -8.13 1.47
CA VAL A 7 5.59 -8.40 2.41
C VAL A 7 5.92 -7.87 3.80
N VAL A 8 4.99 -7.14 4.42
CA VAL A 8 5.07 -6.80 5.85
C VAL A 8 4.80 -8.06 6.68
N THR A 9 5.73 -8.40 7.57
CA THR A 9 5.68 -9.61 8.40
C THR A 9 4.58 -9.57 9.46
N ALA A 10 4.02 -10.73 9.80
CA ALA A 10 3.06 -10.86 10.91
C ALA A 10 3.59 -10.26 12.23
N GLU A 11 4.84 -10.57 12.59
CA GLU A 11 5.49 -10.02 13.79
C GLU A 11 5.50 -8.48 13.79
N THR A 12 5.76 -7.87 12.64
CA THR A 12 5.75 -6.40 12.55
C THR A 12 4.34 -5.85 12.71
N VAL A 13 3.35 -6.46 12.06
CA VAL A 13 1.93 -6.08 12.20
C VAL A 13 1.50 -6.14 13.67
N GLU A 14 1.76 -7.26 14.34
CA GLU A 14 1.43 -7.47 15.75
C GLU A 14 2.12 -6.46 16.67
N ARG A 15 3.43 -6.24 16.49
CA ARG A 15 4.20 -5.27 17.27
C ARG A 15 3.69 -3.84 17.08
N THR A 16 3.36 -3.44 15.85
CA THR A 16 2.84 -2.11 15.57
C THR A 16 1.50 -1.91 16.28
N ILE A 17 0.61 -2.88 16.23
CA ILE A 17 -0.70 -2.77 16.89
C ILE A 17 -0.57 -2.76 18.40
N ALA A 18 0.22 -3.65 18.98
CA ALA A 18 0.48 -3.65 20.41
C ALA A 18 1.00 -2.28 20.89
N THR A 19 1.82 -1.61 20.08
CA THR A 19 2.30 -0.25 20.36
C THR A 19 1.16 0.77 20.36
N PHE A 20 0.27 0.73 19.37
CA PHE A 20 -0.87 1.65 19.29
C PHE A 20 -1.88 1.41 20.42
N THR A 21 -2.22 0.15 20.69
CA THR A 21 -3.09 -0.24 21.81
C THR A 21 -2.54 0.25 23.14
N ALA A 22 -1.23 0.09 23.39
CA ALA A 22 -0.62 0.57 24.62
C ALA A 22 -0.64 2.11 24.74
N LEU A 23 -0.44 2.83 23.62
CA LEU A 23 -0.53 4.30 23.61
C LEU A 23 -1.94 4.80 23.91
N ASP A 24 -2.95 4.13 23.35
CA ASP A 24 -4.35 4.44 23.57
C ASP A 24 -4.77 4.17 25.03
N GLN A 25 -4.47 2.97 25.54
CA GLN A 25 -4.76 2.60 26.93
C GLN A 25 -4.06 3.51 27.95
N ALA A 26 -2.85 3.98 27.65
CA ALA A 26 -2.14 4.94 28.49
C ALA A 26 -2.68 6.37 28.40
N GLY A 27 -3.53 6.67 27.41
CA GLY A 27 -4.02 8.02 27.13
C GLY A 27 -2.91 9.00 26.77
N ASP A 28 -1.80 8.53 26.16
CA ASP A 28 -0.63 9.37 25.84
C ASP A 28 -0.87 10.24 24.59
N LYS A 29 -1.72 11.26 24.79
CA LYS A 29 -2.06 12.27 23.77
C LYS A 29 -0.84 12.97 23.20
N ARG A 30 0.24 13.11 23.99
CA ARG A 30 1.47 13.77 23.55
C ARG A 30 2.17 12.94 22.48
N THR A 31 2.26 11.64 22.69
CA THR A 31 2.87 10.73 21.71
C THR A 31 2.00 10.60 20.46
N MET A 32 0.67 10.50 20.61
CA MET A 32 -0.25 10.50 19.47
C MET A 32 -0.15 11.79 18.63
N THR A 33 -0.09 12.96 19.28
CA THR A 33 0.09 14.25 18.57
C THR A 33 1.43 14.30 17.83
N LYS A 34 2.51 13.77 18.42
CA LYS A 34 3.81 13.69 17.74
C LYS A 34 3.75 12.78 16.52
N LEU A 35 3.05 11.65 16.63
CA LEU A 35 2.89 10.69 15.54
C LEU A 35 2.13 11.32 14.36
N ALA A 36 1.00 11.99 14.63
CA ALA A 36 0.24 12.72 13.61
C ALA A 36 1.08 13.81 12.93
N ARG A 37 1.88 14.56 13.70
CA ARG A 37 2.79 15.56 13.14
C ARG A 37 3.90 14.94 12.27
N ARG A 38 4.44 13.79 12.67
CA ARG A 38 5.44 13.06 11.87
C ARG A 38 4.81 12.56 10.57
N LEU A 39 3.63 11.96 10.64
CA LEU A 39 2.88 11.54 9.47
C LEU A 39 2.69 12.70 8.49
N GLY A 40 2.31 13.89 8.96
CA GLY A 40 2.15 15.06 8.08
C GLY A 40 3.44 15.54 7.42
N LYS A 41 4.58 15.38 8.10
CA LYS A 41 5.89 15.70 7.53
C LYS A 41 6.33 14.64 6.51
N ASP A 42 6.16 13.37 6.84
CA ASP A 42 6.73 12.26 6.07
C ASP A 42 5.81 11.87 4.91
N GLN A 43 4.49 11.87 5.14
CA GLN A 43 3.43 11.48 4.21
C GLN A 43 2.32 12.56 4.08
N PRO A 44 2.64 13.78 3.62
CA PRO A 44 1.64 14.86 3.49
C PRO A 44 0.53 14.54 2.49
N ALA A 45 0.78 13.67 1.50
CA ALA A 45 -0.24 13.25 0.55
C ALA A 45 -1.32 12.37 1.20
N LEU A 46 -0.92 11.53 2.17
CA LEU A 46 -1.82 10.68 2.94
C LEU A 46 -2.75 11.52 3.84
N LEU A 47 -2.21 12.54 4.52
CA LEU A 47 -3.05 13.47 5.28
C LEU A 47 -4.07 14.20 4.40
N ARG A 48 -3.67 14.67 3.21
CA ARG A 48 -4.62 15.29 2.27
C ARG A 48 -5.67 14.29 1.77
N PHE A 49 -5.29 13.03 1.61
CA PHE A 49 -6.22 11.98 1.21
C PHE A 49 -7.29 11.75 2.29
N ALA A 50 -6.90 11.68 3.57
CA ALA A 50 -7.84 11.62 4.67
C ALA A 50 -8.68 12.91 4.83
N ALA A 51 -8.08 14.08 4.59
CA ALA A 51 -8.80 15.36 4.64
C ALA A 51 -9.94 15.42 3.61
N ARG A 52 -9.76 14.85 2.41
CA ARG A 52 -10.86 14.77 1.42
C ARG A 52 -12.02 13.90 1.91
N LEU A 53 -11.73 12.77 2.54
CA LEU A 53 -12.77 11.92 3.13
C LEU A 53 -13.54 12.65 4.23
N LYS A 54 -12.84 13.49 5.02
CA LYS A 54 -13.47 14.38 5.98
C LYS A 54 -14.41 15.38 5.30
N ASP A 55 -13.93 16.04 4.24
CA ASP A 55 -14.72 17.04 3.51
C ASP A 55 -15.99 16.41 2.89
N ASP A 56 -15.87 15.18 2.38
CA ASP A 56 -16.95 14.45 1.71
C ASP A 56 -17.94 13.79 2.67
N HIS A 57 -17.49 13.36 3.85
CA HIS A 57 -18.26 12.45 4.72
C HIS A 57 -18.29 12.83 6.22
N GLY A 58 -17.65 13.93 6.62
CA GLY A 58 -17.67 14.46 7.97
C GLY A 58 -16.52 13.99 8.88
N ASP A 59 -16.51 14.52 10.11
CA ASP A 59 -15.40 14.38 11.06
C ASP A 59 -15.08 12.92 11.42
N ALA A 60 -16.10 12.11 11.72
CA ALA A 60 -15.91 10.72 12.13
C ALA A 60 -15.19 9.88 11.05
N VAL A 61 -15.56 10.05 9.79
CA VAL A 61 -14.91 9.37 8.65
C VAL A 61 -13.49 9.91 8.44
N GLY A 62 -13.30 11.22 8.57
CA GLY A 62 -11.98 11.84 8.53
C GLY A 62 -11.02 11.32 9.60
N GLU A 63 -11.49 11.22 10.85
CA GLU A 63 -10.72 10.72 11.99
C GLU A 63 -10.35 9.25 11.80
N ALA A 64 -11.31 8.41 11.42
CA ALA A 64 -11.07 7.01 11.11
C ALA A 64 -10.07 6.84 9.95
N ALA A 65 -10.21 7.63 8.87
CA ALA A 65 -9.27 7.61 7.74
C ALA A 65 -7.84 8.00 8.15
N VAL A 66 -7.68 9.00 9.02
CA VAL A 66 -6.37 9.37 9.57
C VAL A 66 -5.82 8.22 10.43
N PHE A 67 -6.64 7.64 11.31
CA PHE A 67 -6.22 6.55 12.18
C PHE A 67 -5.71 5.34 11.39
N TYR A 68 -6.56 4.78 10.51
CA TYR A 68 -6.21 3.61 9.70
C TYR A 68 -5.07 3.90 8.73
N GLY A 69 -5.01 5.10 8.14
CA GLY A 69 -3.87 5.50 7.32
C GLY A 69 -2.57 5.60 8.10
N THR A 70 -2.61 6.10 9.34
CA THR A 70 -1.45 6.15 10.25
C THR A 70 -1.01 4.75 10.61
N LEU A 71 -1.95 3.85 10.90
CA LEU A 71 -1.67 2.46 11.27
C LEU A 71 -0.96 1.71 10.14
N VAL A 72 -1.49 1.78 8.91
CA VAL A 72 -0.85 1.16 7.73
C VAL A 72 0.54 1.76 7.51
N TRP A 73 0.67 3.09 7.53
CA TRP A 73 1.98 3.73 7.42
C TRP A 73 2.97 3.23 8.47
N ALA A 74 2.53 3.13 9.73
CA ALA A 74 3.37 2.65 10.83
C ALA A 74 3.80 1.19 10.66
N MET A 75 2.96 0.31 10.11
CA MET A 75 3.34 -1.08 9.82
C MET A 75 4.51 -1.14 8.83
N PHE A 76 4.40 -0.40 7.72
CA PHE A 76 5.47 -0.32 6.72
C PHE A 76 6.71 0.41 7.26
N GLU A 77 6.53 1.50 8.00
CA GLU A 77 7.63 2.27 8.59
C GLU A 77 8.39 1.43 9.63
N THR A 78 7.69 0.65 10.46
CA THR A 78 8.31 -0.23 11.46
C THR A 78 9.23 -1.26 10.80
N GLN A 79 8.82 -1.83 9.65
CA GLN A 79 9.63 -2.82 8.96
C GLN A 79 10.77 -2.19 8.13
N PHE A 80 10.50 -1.08 7.45
CA PHE A 80 11.37 -0.57 6.39
C PHE A 80 12.08 0.76 6.72
N GLY A 81 11.62 1.48 7.73
CA GLY A 81 12.20 2.74 8.20
C GLY A 81 12.47 3.72 7.05
N LYS A 82 13.73 4.17 6.93
CA LYS A 82 14.17 5.14 5.90
C LYS A 82 14.01 4.66 4.45
N LYS A 83 13.77 3.37 4.21
CA LYS A 83 13.48 2.85 2.86
C LYS A 83 12.05 3.14 2.41
N LEU A 84 11.15 3.52 3.32
CA LEU A 84 9.78 3.86 2.99
C LEU A 84 9.73 5.17 2.19
N HIS A 85 9.33 5.07 0.93
CA HIS A 85 9.21 6.24 0.06
C HIS A 85 8.03 7.14 0.47
N ARG A 86 8.19 8.45 0.25
CA ARG A 86 7.09 9.41 0.39
C ARG A 86 6.09 9.17 -0.74
N LEU A 87 4.83 8.94 -0.38
CA LEU A 87 3.73 8.84 -1.32
C LEU A 87 3.36 10.21 -1.89
N THR A 88 2.98 10.23 -3.16
CA THR A 88 2.42 11.39 -3.85
C THR A 88 0.92 11.21 -4.09
N GLN A 89 0.23 12.28 -4.49
CA GLN A 89 -1.19 12.18 -4.89
C GLN A 89 -1.38 11.21 -6.06
N ALA A 90 -0.49 11.29 -7.06
CA ALA A 90 -0.50 10.37 -8.20
C ALA A 90 -0.30 8.90 -7.79
N ASN A 91 0.48 8.62 -6.73
CA ASN A 91 0.60 7.25 -6.21
C ASN A 91 -0.73 6.76 -5.62
N LEU A 92 -1.41 7.59 -4.84
CA LEU A 92 -2.68 7.23 -4.22
C LEU A 92 -3.81 7.08 -5.25
N GLU A 93 -3.84 7.95 -6.27
CA GLU A 93 -4.79 7.86 -7.38
C GLU A 93 -4.58 6.58 -8.20
N ALA A 94 -3.34 6.28 -8.59
CA ALA A 94 -3.02 5.04 -9.30
C ALA A 94 -3.35 3.79 -8.45
N ALA A 95 -3.08 3.83 -7.14
CA ALA A 95 -3.45 2.74 -6.24
C ALA A 95 -4.97 2.58 -6.13
N ARG A 96 -5.74 3.68 -6.16
CA ARG A 96 -7.20 3.66 -6.18
C ARG A 96 -7.74 2.97 -7.42
N GLU A 97 -7.17 3.25 -8.59
CA GLU A 97 -7.56 2.56 -9.84
C GLU A 97 -7.32 1.05 -9.76
N VAL A 98 -6.19 0.63 -9.18
CA VAL A 98 -5.89 -0.79 -8.97
C VAL A 98 -6.87 -1.45 -8.03
N VAL A 99 -7.10 -0.85 -6.87
CA VAL A 99 -8.02 -1.38 -5.86
C VAL A 99 -9.42 -1.47 -6.45
N ALA A 100 -9.90 -0.43 -7.13
CA ALA A 100 -11.19 -0.44 -7.81
C ALA A 100 -11.27 -1.55 -8.87
N ALA A 101 -10.22 -1.71 -9.69
CA ALA A 101 -10.18 -2.74 -10.72
C ALA A 101 -10.15 -4.17 -10.17
N GLU A 102 -9.45 -4.43 -9.06
CA GLU A 102 -9.44 -5.74 -8.41
C GLU A 102 -10.78 -6.04 -7.71
N ARG A 103 -11.38 -5.03 -7.04
CA ARG A 103 -12.68 -5.16 -6.38
C ARG A 103 -13.82 -5.38 -7.38
N ALA A 104 -13.78 -4.71 -8.55
CA ALA A 104 -14.77 -4.87 -9.61
C ALA A 104 -14.79 -6.28 -10.24
N LYS A 105 -13.79 -7.13 -9.99
CA LYS A 105 -13.79 -8.54 -10.43
C LYS A 105 -14.65 -9.44 -9.54
N ILE A 106 -15.18 -8.93 -8.43
CA ILE A 106 -15.90 -9.72 -7.43
C ILE A 106 -17.35 -9.28 -7.40
N ASP A 107 -18.23 -10.18 -7.85
CA ASP A 107 -19.66 -9.92 -7.88
C ASP A 107 -20.23 -9.69 -6.47
N GLY A 108 -21.03 -8.64 -6.36
CA GLY A 108 -21.74 -8.26 -5.14
C GLY A 108 -20.82 -7.89 -3.97
N LEU A 109 -19.56 -7.50 -4.22
CA LEU A 109 -18.60 -7.22 -3.16
C LEU A 109 -19.11 -6.15 -2.18
N ASP A 110 -19.68 -5.05 -2.68
CA ASP A 110 -20.14 -3.94 -1.82
C ASP A 110 -21.37 -4.29 -0.96
N ALA A 111 -22.07 -5.38 -1.27
CA ALA A 111 -23.20 -5.88 -0.48
C ALA A 111 -22.77 -6.78 0.69
N ARG A 112 -21.49 -7.20 0.73
CA ARG A 112 -20.96 -8.07 1.80
C ARG A 112 -20.69 -7.26 3.07
N PRO A 113 -20.52 -7.90 4.24
CA PRO A 113 -19.95 -7.23 5.41
C PRO A 113 -18.63 -6.54 5.06
N VAL A 114 -18.36 -5.38 5.67
CA VAL A 114 -17.20 -4.53 5.31
C VAL A 114 -15.88 -5.32 5.31
N HIS A 115 -15.67 -6.16 6.32
CA HIS A 115 -14.48 -6.98 6.49
C HIS A 115 -14.31 -8.06 5.40
N GLU A 116 -15.35 -8.37 4.61
CA GLU A 116 -15.28 -9.27 3.46
C GLU A 116 -15.06 -8.54 2.12
N ARG A 117 -14.95 -7.19 2.12
CA ARG A 117 -14.89 -6.38 0.90
C ARG A 117 -13.48 -6.23 0.31
N THR A 118 -12.60 -7.20 0.52
CA THR A 118 -11.22 -7.20 0.01
C THR A 118 -11.05 -8.21 -1.12
N ALA A 119 -10.39 -7.79 -2.20
CA ALA A 119 -10.13 -8.69 -3.31
C ALA A 119 -8.96 -9.65 -3.02
N PRO A 120 -9.06 -10.95 -3.39
CA PRO A 120 -8.00 -11.94 -3.12
C PRO A 120 -6.63 -11.50 -3.65
N ALA A 121 -6.58 -10.90 -4.83
CA ALA A 121 -5.33 -10.41 -5.43
C ALA A 121 -4.66 -9.26 -4.63
N LEU A 122 -5.40 -8.55 -3.78
CA LEU A 122 -4.84 -7.57 -2.86
C LEU A 122 -4.31 -8.28 -1.61
N VAL A 123 -5.07 -9.24 -1.07
CA VAL A 123 -4.66 -10.09 0.06
C VAL A 123 -3.33 -10.77 -0.24
N ASP A 124 -3.18 -11.34 -1.44
CA ASP A 124 -1.96 -12.03 -1.87
C ASP A 124 -0.70 -11.13 -1.86
N ARG A 125 -0.86 -9.80 -1.96
CA ARG A 125 0.27 -8.84 -1.93
C ARG A 125 0.74 -8.55 -0.52
N GLN A 126 -0.19 -8.42 0.43
CA GLN A 126 0.08 -8.05 1.82
C GLN A 126 -0.78 -8.86 2.80
N PRO A 127 -0.60 -10.19 2.88
CA PRO A 127 -1.54 -11.08 3.57
C PRO A 127 -1.71 -10.75 5.05
N HIS A 128 -0.61 -10.41 5.74
CA HIS A 128 -0.64 -10.11 7.17
C HIS A 128 -1.29 -8.75 7.48
N VAL A 129 -1.10 -7.76 6.62
CA VAL A 129 -1.73 -6.44 6.76
C VAL A 129 -3.24 -6.57 6.57
N TYR A 130 -3.67 -7.27 5.52
CA TYR A 130 -5.10 -7.47 5.24
C TYR A 130 -5.78 -8.33 6.29
N ALA A 131 -5.18 -9.46 6.71
CA ALA A 131 -5.74 -10.29 7.78
C ALA A 131 -6.05 -9.46 9.03
N LYS A 132 -5.14 -8.55 9.39
CA LYS A 132 -5.31 -7.74 10.59
C LYS A 132 -6.23 -6.53 10.40
N LEU A 133 -6.25 -5.94 9.22
CA LEU A 133 -7.20 -4.87 8.88
C LEU A 133 -8.65 -5.37 8.97
N VAL A 134 -8.91 -6.57 8.45
CA VAL A 134 -10.21 -7.24 8.51
C VAL A 134 -10.64 -7.44 9.96
N GLU A 135 -9.75 -8.01 10.78
CA GLU A 135 -10.00 -8.25 12.21
C GLU A 135 -10.32 -6.95 12.97
N LEU A 136 -9.51 -5.90 12.79
CA LEU A 136 -9.71 -4.62 13.48
C LEU A 136 -11.02 -3.93 13.10
N VAL A 137 -11.35 -3.91 11.82
CA VAL A 137 -12.59 -3.28 11.35
C VAL A 137 -13.82 -4.06 11.84
N GLU A 138 -13.75 -5.39 11.86
CA GLU A 138 -14.81 -6.22 12.41
C GLU A 138 -14.98 -5.99 13.92
N GLU A 139 -13.87 -5.94 14.66
CA GLU A 139 -13.86 -5.66 16.10
C GLU A 139 -14.41 -4.27 16.42
N ASP A 140 -13.95 -3.22 15.74
CA ASP A 140 -14.41 -1.85 15.97
C ASP A 140 -15.92 -1.71 15.72
N VAL A 141 -16.45 -2.37 14.70
CA VAL A 141 -17.89 -2.38 14.40
C VAL A 141 -18.66 -3.19 15.45
N ARG A 142 -18.17 -4.38 15.80
CA ARG A 142 -18.78 -5.26 16.82
C ARG A 142 -18.84 -4.59 18.19
N GLU A 143 -17.84 -3.80 18.55
CA GLU A 143 -17.74 -3.12 19.85
C GLU A 143 -18.41 -1.74 19.86
N GLY A 144 -18.91 -1.28 18.72
CA GLY A 144 -19.52 0.04 18.58
C GLY A 144 -18.51 1.20 18.65
N ALA A 145 -17.22 0.91 18.53
CA ALA A 145 -16.17 1.93 18.42
C ALA A 145 -16.23 2.65 17.06
N MET A 146 -16.75 1.98 16.02
CA MET A 146 -16.96 2.55 14.69
C MET A 146 -18.33 2.13 14.14
N ALA A 147 -19.07 3.07 13.56
CA ALA A 147 -20.31 2.76 12.86
C ALA A 147 -20.05 1.95 11.58
N GLU A 148 -20.97 1.06 11.19
CA GLU A 148 -20.84 0.25 9.97
C GLU A 148 -20.75 1.13 8.71
N GLU A 149 -21.47 2.24 8.67
CA GLU A 149 -21.41 3.21 7.58
C GLU A 149 -20.04 3.87 7.48
N THR A 150 -19.44 4.24 8.61
CA THR A 150 -18.07 4.77 8.67
C THR A 150 -17.07 3.73 8.19
N ALA A 151 -17.19 2.49 8.68
CA ALA A 151 -16.36 1.37 8.26
C ALA A 151 -16.43 1.15 6.74
N ALA A 152 -17.64 1.16 6.17
CA ALA A 152 -17.86 1.01 4.74
C ALA A 152 -17.17 2.12 3.92
N LEU A 153 -17.15 3.36 4.43
CA LEU A 153 -16.54 4.51 3.76
C LEU A 153 -15.01 4.52 3.87
N ILE A 154 -14.41 4.02 4.96
CA ILE A 154 -12.95 4.04 5.15
C ILE A 154 -12.25 2.78 4.66
N PHE A 155 -12.97 1.68 4.46
CA PHE A 155 -12.34 0.39 4.17
C PHE A 155 -11.62 0.40 2.83
N GLU A 156 -12.30 0.75 1.74
CA GLU A 156 -11.66 0.89 0.42
C GLU A 156 -10.49 1.88 0.45
N PRO A 157 -10.64 3.13 0.95
CA PRO A 157 -9.52 4.04 1.10
C PRO A 157 -8.31 3.47 1.86
N THR A 158 -8.55 2.63 2.86
CA THR A 158 -7.46 1.97 3.59
C THR A 158 -6.74 0.94 2.72
N GLN A 159 -7.46 0.16 1.90
CA GLN A 159 -6.86 -0.74 0.91
C GLN A 159 -6.02 0.02 -0.13
N VAL A 160 -6.42 1.24 -0.52
CA VAL A 160 -5.64 2.12 -1.41
C VAL A 160 -4.30 2.48 -0.80
N ILE A 161 -4.27 2.76 0.50
CA ILE A 161 -3.03 3.11 1.22
C ILE A 161 -2.09 1.90 1.28
N VAL A 162 -2.62 0.70 1.53
CA VAL A 162 -1.85 -0.56 1.51
C VAL A 162 -1.23 -0.79 0.13
N GLU A 163 -2.02 -0.71 -0.94
CA GLU A 163 -1.53 -0.86 -2.32
C GLU A 163 -0.48 0.19 -2.70
N ALA A 164 -0.67 1.44 -2.27
CA ALA A 164 0.27 2.51 -2.57
C ALA A 164 1.65 2.25 -1.93
N PHE A 165 1.67 1.79 -0.68
CA PHE A 165 2.92 1.41 0.00
C PHE A 165 3.52 0.12 -0.55
N ASP A 166 2.73 -0.91 -0.83
CA ASP A 166 3.19 -2.15 -1.47
C ASP A 166 3.92 -1.86 -2.78
N ALA A 167 3.26 -1.15 -3.69
CA ALA A 167 3.82 -0.82 -4.99
C ALA A 167 5.09 0.03 -4.85
N ALA A 168 5.08 1.04 -3.98
CA ALA A 168 6.25 1.88 -3.73
C ALA A 168 7.45 1.05 -3.21
N MET A 169 7.21 0.12 -2.29
CA MET A 169 8.25 -0.75 -1.73
C MET A 169 8.75 -1.79 -2.73
N ALA A 170 7.89 -2.28 -3.60
CA ALA A 170 8.26 -3.15 -4.72
C ALA A 170 9.00 -2.40 -5.85
N GLY A 171 9.20 -1.09 -5.75
CA GLY A 171 9.80 -0.29 -6.81
C GLY A 171 8.93 -0.21 -8.07
N ARG A 172 7.63 -0.41 -7.93
CA ARG A 172 6.64 -0.36 -9.02
C ARG A 172 5.79 0.89 -8.88
N ARG A 173 5.20 1.31 -10.00
CA ARG A 173 4.02 2.17 -9.92
C ARG A 173 2.82 1.30 -9.57
N PRO A 174 1.89 1.77 -8.71
CA PRO A 174 0.61 1.10 -8.56
C PRO A 174 -0.01 0.87 -9.95
N GLY A 175 -0.39 -0.37 -10.26
CA GLY A 175 -1.02 -0.74 -11.54
C GLY A 175 -0.06 -1.10 -12.68
N GLN A 176 1.26 -1.02 -12.47
CA GLN A 176 2.23 -1.57 -13.41
C GLN A 176 2.13 -3.11 -13.44
N ARG A 177 1.48 -3.68 -14.47
CA ARG A 177 1.39 -5.14 -14.67
C ARG A 177 2.79 -5.76 -14.74
N LEU A 178 3.07 -6.71 -13.84
CA LEU A 178 4.23 -7.60 -13.89
C LEU A 178 3.94 -8.74 -14.87
N GLY A 179 3.98 -8.46 -16.18
CA GLY A 179 3.98 -9.51 -17.20
C GLY A 179 5.40 -10.11 -17.36
N PRO A 180 5.53 -11.34 -17.88
CA PRO A 180 6.82 -11.87 -18.30
C PRO A 180 7.47 -10.91 -19.32
N VAL A 181 8.72 -10.52 -19.08
CA VAL A 181 9.47 -9.65 -20.00
C VAL A 181 9.83 -10.46 -21.25
N VAL A 182 9.05 -10.31 -22.32
CA VAL A 182 9.46 -10.74 -23.66
C VAL A 182 10.47 -9.70 -24.16
N ARG A 183 11.74 -10.10 -24.32
CA ARG A 183 12.68 -9.25 -25.05
C ARG A 183 12.24 -9.22 -26.51
N GLU A 184 11.99 -8.05 -27.07
CA GLU A 184 11.71 -7.89 -28.50
C GLU A 184 12.88 -8.37 -29.38
N THR A 185 14.09 -8.38 -28.81
CA THR A 185 15.30 -8.84 -29.47
C THR A 185 15.97 -9.99 -28.69
N PRO A 186 16.47 -11.03 -29.39
CA PRO A 186 17.27 -12.08 -28.78
C PRO A 186 18.44 -11.49 -27.99
N LYS A 187 18.79 -12.12 -26.86
CA LYS A 187 19.98 -11.73 -26.08
C LYS A 187 21.22 -11.91 -26.97
N VAL A 188 21.84 -10.80 -27.38
CA VAL A 188 23.09 -10.82 -28.15
C VAL A 188 24.21 -11.37 -27.26
N GLY A 189 24.76 -12.51 -27.63
CA GLY A 189 25.92 -13.09 -26.96
C GLY A 189 27.17 -12.25 -27.18
N ARG A 190 28.09 -12.26 -26.20
CA ARG A 190 29.35 -11.47 -26.26
C ARG A 190 30.16 -11.72 -27.55
N ASN A 191 30.06 -12.92 -28.13
CA ASN A 191 30.79 -13.32 -29.34
C ASN A 191 29.96 -13.21 -30.64
N ASP A 192 28.68 -12.87 -30.57
CA ASP A 192 27.78 -12.80 -31.73
C ASP A 192 28.06 -11.55 -32.57
N PRO A 193 27.66 -11.53 -33.86
CA PRO A 193 27.72 -10.32 -34.68
C PRO A 193 27.04 -9.13 -34.01
N CYS A 194 27.69 -7.97 -34.04
CA CYS A 194 27.19 -6.76 -33.41
C CYS A 194 26.01 -6.19 -34.21
N PRO A 195 24.86 -5.90 -33.58
CA PRO A 195 23.65 -5.47 -34.28
C PRO A 195 23.74 -4.07 -34.93
N CYS A 196 24.83 -3.32 -34.70
CA CYS A 196 25.07 -2.02 -35.32
C CYS A 196 25.55 -2.10 -36.79
N GLY A 197 25.63 -3.30 -37.37
CA GLY A 197 26.04 -3.49 -38.77
C GLY A 197 27.56 -3.39 -39.01
N SER A 198 28.38 -3.30 -37.96
CA SER A 198 29.83 -3.13 -38.10
C SER A 198 30.60 -4.37 -38.57
N GLY A 199 29.95 -5.54 -38.64
CA GLY A 199 30.59 -6.83 -38.92
C GLY A 199 31.49 -7.37 -37.79
N LYS A 200 31.63 -6.64 -36.67
CA LYS A 200 32.46 -7.05 -35.52
C LYS A 200 31.66 -7.91 -34.53
N LYS A 201 32.34 -8.71 -33.71
CA LYS A 201 31.72 -9.38 -32.55
C LYS A 201 31.27 -8.32 -31.52
N TYR A 202 30.14 -8.53 -30.84
CA TYR A 202 29.56 -7.58 -29.89
C TYR A 202 30.58 -7.08 -28.85
N LYS A 203 31.39 -7.98 -28.26
CA LYS A 203 32.46 -7.63 -27.29
C LYS A 203 33.58 -6.73 -27.81
N ARG A 204 33.71 -6.59 -29.14
CA ARG A 204 34.73 -5.76 -29.81
C ARG A 204 34.12 -4.53 -30.49
N CYS A 205 32.86 -4.23 -30.19
CA CYS A 205 32.13 -3.10 -30.77
C CYS A 205 31.25 -2.47 -29.69
N CYS A 206 29.92 -2.52 -29.81
CA CYS A 206 29.01 -1.88 -28.84
C CYS A 206 29.10 -2.44 -27.41
N GLY A 207 29.65 -3.65 -27.23
CA GLY A 207 29.92 -4.26 -25.92
C GLY A 207 31.36 -4.13 -25.46
N ALA A 208 32.17 -3.28 -26.11
CA ALA A 208 33.50 -2.90 -25.63
C ALA A 208 33.34 -1.68 -24.69
N ALA A 209 33.24 -1.95 -23.40
CA ALA A 209 33.62 -0.99 -22.36
C ALA A 209 35.11 -1.15 -22.08
#